data_AF-A0A1Z9LXV7-F1
#
_entry.id   AF-A0A1Z9LXV7-F1
#
_cell.length_a   1.000
_cell.length_b   1.000
_cell.length_c   1.000
_cell.angle_alpha   90.00
_cell.angle_beta   90.00
_cell.angle_gamma   90.00
#
_symmetry.space_group_name_H-M   'P 1'
#
loop_
_entity.id
_entity.type
_entity.pdbx_description
1 polymer ?
#
loop_
_entity_poly.entity_id
_entity_poly.type
_entity_poly.pdbx_seq_one_letter_code
_entity_poly.pdbx_strand_id
1 'polypeptide(L)'
;MKQFNFAEDVVSTEITVTDGFGDGGLGIINGVNLVSSSLSAAQKQYYYNLQYNSKDHVSLSYGHIGGSGSEEQSTTVEGTTKAVYGQFYNLLETDRTKIKNNTGFIINNATASDAYFLVAERLQMKDRLNPGTWTLTLSGSSTPGSGSTLNLTDNSKTTDATAAPFGERYSIQVGTAGAVTDTTEHGHFYPDAGIMVLSADQMSSSLPGKVAFKEAAIAPALATQGNGFTADHRVNTAADNAHKFSVALQKGSLTLRSEEKQYIYDYFCRAKANEFNYSQNLTFWSGSQYNIRHTDMINNPQVYITEVGLFDDTGELMAIGRLSSALEKNFSSEAIIKVRLTY
;
A
#
# COMPACT_ATOMS: atom_id res chain seq x y z
N MET A 1 17.34 -10.86 37.36
CA MET A 1 17.10 -10.41 35.98
C MET A 1 18.45 -10.34 35.28
N LYS A 2 18.55 -10.78 34.02
CA LYS A 2 19.78 -10.75 33.23
C LYS A 2 19.59 -9.76 32.09
N GLN A 3 20.55 -8.86 31.92
CA GLN A 3 20.57 -7.94 30.78
C GLN A 3 20.99 -8.69 29.52
N PHE A 4 20.37 -8.36 28.39
CA PHE A 4 20.75 -8.90 27.09
C PHE A 4 22.05 -8.28 26.60
N ASN A 5 22.89 -9.10 25.96
CA ASN A 5 23.92 -8.57 25.09
C ASN A 5 23.32 -8.38 23.69
N PHE A 6 23.01 -7.15 23.29
CA PHE A 6 22.37 -6.87 21.99
C PHE A 6 23.14 -7.43 20.78
N ALA A 7 24.46 -7.60 20.86
CA ALA A 7 25.25 -8.14 19.76
C ALA A 7 25.15 -9.67 19.62
N GLU A 8 24.80 -10.39 20.68
CA GLU A 8 24.85 -11.86 20.74
C GLU A 8 23.48 -12.49 21.00
N ASP A 9 22.59 -11.77 21.68
CA ASP A 9 21.31 -12.28 22.19
C ASP A 9 20.10 -11.68 21.49
N VAL A 10 20.27 -10.68 20.62
CA VAL A 10 19.18 -10.04 19.88
C VAL A 10 19.46 -10.11 18.39
N VAL A 11 18.51 -10.66 17.64
CA VAL A 11 18.55 -10.68 16.17
C VAL A 11 17.32 -9.98 15.64
N SER A 12 17.51 -8.94 14.85
CA SER A 12 16.43 -8.28 14.12
C SER A 12 16.42 -8.74 12.67
N THR A 13 15.26 -9.20 12.20
CA THR A 13 15.04 -9.53 10.80
C THR A 13 13.85 -8.73 10.28
N GLU A 14 14.04 -8.03 9.17
CA GLU A 14 12.94 -7.45 8.40
C GLU A 14 12.45 -8.51 7.40
N ILE A 15 11.15 -8.75 7.39
CA ILE A 15 10.52 -9.59 6.37
C ILE A 15 9.49 -8.76 5.60
N THR A 16 9.43 -8.99 4.30
CA THR A 16 8.42 -8.39 3.43
C THR A 16 7.29 -9.40 3.23
N VAL A 17 6.10 -9.06 3.71
CA VAL A 17 4.88 -9.85 3.50
C VAL A 17 4.07 -9.18 2.39
N THR A 18 3.50 -9.99 1.50
CA THR A 18 2.66 -9.48 0.41
C THR A 18 1.32 -10.18 0.41
N ASP A 19 0.26 -9.44 0.14
CA ASP A 19 -1.10 -9.98 0.03
C ASP A 19 -1.79 -9.42 -1.22
N GLY A 20 -2.87 -10.06 -1.67
CA GLY A 20 -3.72 -9.50 -2.70
C GLY A 20 -4.46 -8.27 -2.21
N PHE A 21 -4.62 -7.27 -3.07
CA PHE A 21 -5.30 -6.02 -2.71
C PHE A 21 -6.83 -6.17 -2.58
N GLY A 22 -7.42 -7.14 -3.27
CA GLY A 22 -8.85 -7.41 -3.19
C GLY A 22 -9.23 -8.18 -1.94
N ASP A 23 -10.50 -8.03 -1.53
CA ASP A 23 -11.08 -8.74 -0.39
C ASP A 23 -10.72 -10.24 -0.37
N GLY A 24 -10.23 -10.73 0.77
CA GLY A 24 -9.81 -12.11 0.97
C GLY A 24 -8.44 -12.46 0.40
N GLY A 25 -7.59 -11.46 0.11
CA GLY A 25 -6.25 -11.67 -0.45
C GLY A 25 -6.26 -11.92 -1.96
N LEU A 26 -7.32 -11.49 -2.66
CA LEU A 26 -7.43 -11.63 -4.10
C LEU A 26 -6.46 -10.67 -4.80
N GLY A 27 -5.55 -11.22 -5.62
CA GLY A 27 -4.58 -10.41 -6.37
C GLY A 27 -5.15 -9.71 -7.61
N ILE A 28 -6.29 -10.18 -8.13
CA ILE A 28 -6.91 -9.68 -9.37
C ILE A 28 -8.38 -9.40 -9.12
N ILE A 29 -8.80 -8.18 -9.45
CA ILE A 29 -10.19 -7.74 -9.46
C ILE A 29 -10.58 -7.51 -10.93
N ASN A 30 -11.52 -8.31 -11.43
CA ASN A 30 -12.10 -8.06 -12.75
C ASN A 30 -12.96 -6.79 -12.68
N GLY A 31 -12.77 -5.86 -13.62
CA GLY A 31 -13.47 -4.59 -13.66
C GLY A 31 -14.99 -4.73 -13.64
N VAL A 32 -15.53 -5.81 -14.22
CA VAL A 32 -16.99 -6.06 -14.23
C VAL A 32 -17.59 -6.21 -12.83
N ASN A 33 -16.76 -6.54 -11.85
CA ASN A 33 -17.17 -6.68 -10.45
C ASN A 33 -17.01 -5.37 -9.65
N LEU A 34 -16.44 -4.32 -10.25
CA LEU A 34 -16.32 -2.99 -9.64
C LEU A 34 -17.59 -2.18 -9.88
N VAL A 35 -18.26 -1.79 -8.80
CA VAL A 35 -19.49 -0.99 -8.85
C VAL A 35 -19.20 0.39 -8.28
N SER A 36 -19.70 1.46 -8.90
CA SER A 36 -19.58 2.80 -8.33
C SER A 36 -20.34 2.90 -7.01
N SER A 37 -19.72 3.45 -5.96
CA SER A 37 -20.42 3.70 -4.70
C SER A 37 -21.54 4.73 -4.89
N SER A 38 -22.49 4.74 -3.95
CA SER A 38 -23.62 5.69 -3.93
C SER A 38 -23.15 7.09 -3.51
N LEU A 39 -22.47 7.79 -4.42
CA LEU A 39 -22.07 9.19 -4.25
C LEU A 39 -23.16 10.15 -4.75
N SER A 40 -23.27 11.30 -4.07
CA SER A 40 -24.11 12.40 -4.55
C SER A 40 -23.56 12.98 -5.86
N ALA A 41 -24.42 13.60 -6.67
CA ALA A 41 -24.00 14.26 -7.91
C ALA A 41 -22.90 15.31 -7.68
N ALA A 42 -22.95 16.02 -6.55
CA ALA A 42 -21.94 17.00 -6.17
C ALA A 42 -20.56 16.37 -5.87
N GLN A 43 -20.51 15.16 -5.34
CA GLN A 43 -19.24 14.46 -5.08
C GLN A 43 -18.62 13.89 -6.36
N LYS A 44 -19.45 13.45 -7.31
CA LYS A 44 -19.02 12.91 -8.61
C LYS A 44 -18.27 13.93 -9.48
N GLN A 45 -18.39 15.22 -9.17
CA GLN A 45 -17.59 16.30 -9.77
C GLN A 45 -16.09 16.19 -9.44
N TYR A 46 -15.73 15.49 -8.35
CA TYR A 46 -14.36 15.39 -7.86
C TYR A 46 -13.77 14.00 -8.03
N TYR A 47 -14.57 12.96 -7.71
CA TYR A 47 -14.09 11.58 -7.73
C TYR A 47 -15.22 10.56 -7.87
N TYR A 48 -14.84 9.34 -8.26
CA TYR A 48 -15.66 8.14 -8.29
C TYR A 48 -15.01 7.06 -7.43
N ASN A 49 -15.68 6.63 -6.37
CA ASN A 49 -15.25 5.45 -5.62
C ASN A 49 -15.79 4.20 -6.31
N LEU A 50 -14.92 3.23 -6.53
CA LEU A 50 -15.27 1.91 -7.01
C LEU A 50 -15.16 0.90 -5.88
N GLN A 51 -16.25 0.17 -5.71
CA GLN A 51 -16.45 -0.84 -4.69
C GLN A 51 -16.30 -2.23 -5.28
N TYR A 52 -15.66 -3.10 -4.51
CA TYR A 52 -15.70 -4.54 -4.69
C TYR A 52 -16.23 -5.15 -3.39
N ASN A 53 -17.21 -6.06 -3.48
CA ASN A 53 -17.88 -6.67 -2.32
C ASN A 53 -18.36 -5.66 -1.26
N SER A 54 -18.94 -4.54 -1.71
CA SER A 54 -19.48 -3.47 -0.85
C SER A 54 -18.44 -2.73 0.00
N LYS A 55 -17.15 -2.82 -0.34
CA LYS A 55 -16.09 -2.00 0.25
C LYS A 55 -15.41 -1.16 -0.82
N ASP A 56 -15.08 0.07 -0.48
CA ASP A 56 -14.28 0.92 -1.34
C ASP A 56 -12.89 0.28 -1.54
N HIS A 57 -12.44 0.25 -2.79
CA HIS A 57 -11.12 -0.31 -3.16
C HIS A 57 -10.27 0.71 -3.91
N VAL A 58 -10.85 1.44 -4.86
CA VAL A 58 -10.14 2.51 -5.55
C VAL A 58 -11.02 3.73 -5.75
N SER A 59 -10.39 4.89 -5.72
CA SER A 59 -11.00 6.19 -5.96
C SER A 59 -10.38 6.81 -7.20
N LEU A 60 -11.22 7.21 -8.16
CA LEU A 60 -10.80 7.71 -9.47
C LEU A 60 -11.15 9.18 -9.62
N SER A 61 -10.19 10.00 -10.06
CA SER A 61 -10.38 11.43 -10.27
C SER A 61 -9.77 11.89 -11.58
N TYR A 62 -10.18 13.06 -12.04
CA TYR A 62 -9.59 13.77 -13.16
C TYR A 62 -9.28 15.21 -12.74
N GLY A 63 -8.12 15.71 -13.14
CA GLY A 63 -7.71 17.09 -12.89
C GLY A 63 -7.07 17.72 -14.11
N HIS A 64 -7.20 19.03 -14.22
CA HIS A 64 -6.56 19.83 -15.26
C HIS A 64 -5.95 21.08 -14.63
N ILE A 65 -4.69 21.39 -14.96
CA ILE A 65 -3.90 22.48 -14.37
C ILE A 65 -4.58 23.85 -14.48
N GLY A 66 -5.27 24.09 -15.59
CA GLY A 66 -6.06 25.31 -15.85
C GLY A 66 -7.54 25.22 -15.49
N GLY A 67 -8.04 24.11 -14.94
CA GLY A 67 -9.47 23.96 -14.56
C GLY A 67 -10.43 23.47 -15.64
N SER A 68 -9.95 23.22 -16.86
CA SER A 68 -10.79 22.74 -17.95
C SER A 68 -11.44 21.38 -17.66
N GLY A 69 -12.61 21.15 -18.26
CA GLY A 69 -13.41 19.94 -18.02
C GLY A 69 -14.14 19.92 -16.68
N SER A 70 -14.18 21.05 -15.96
CA SER A 70 -15.07 21.24 -14.81
C SER A 70 -16.50 21.56 -15.27
N GLU A 71 -17.46 21.38 -14.37
CA GLU A 71 -18.85 21.80 -14.62
C GLU A 71 -18.98 23.33 -14.68
N GLU A 72 -18.29 24.00 -13.75
CA GLU A 72 -18.30 25.45 -13.59
C GLU A 72 -16.85 25.97 -13.60
N GLN A 73 -16.60 27.03 -14.35
CA GLN A 73 -15.35 27.79 -14.35
C GLN A 73 -15.61 29.17 -14.97
N SER A 74 -15.13 30.22 -14.31
CA SER A 74 -15.21 31.59 -14.80
C SER A 74 -13.98 32.40 -14.39
N THR A 75 -13.97 33.71 -14.62
CA THR A 75 -12.91 34.61 -14.14
C THR A 75 -12.90 34.78 -12.62
N THR A 76 -14.01 34.46 -11.94
CA THR A 76 -14.16 34.59 -10.47
C THR A 76 -14.34 33.24 -9.77
N VAL A 77 -14.62 32.17 -10.52
CA VAL A 77 -14.82 30.82 -10.02
C VAL A 77 -13.76 29.91 -10.62
N GLU A 78 -12.88 29.39 -9.76
CA GLU A 78 -11.88 28.41 -10.15
C GLU A 78 -12.53 27.05 -10.43
N GLY A 79 -12.12 26.39 -11.51
CA GLY A 79 -12.66 25.10 -11.91
C GLY A 79 -12.32 23.99 -10.91
N THR A 80 -13.26 23.08 -10.63
CA THR A 80 -13.07 21.98 -9.69
C THR A 80 -11.88 21.07 -10.07
N THR A 81 -11.66 20.83 -11.35
CA THR A 81 -10.55 20.01 -11.86
C THR A 81 -9.17 20.65 -11.60
N LYS A 82 -9.10 21.99 -11.44
CA LYS A 82 -7.87 22.69 -11.02
C LYS A 82 -7.55 22.42 -9.57
N ALA A 83 -8.56 22.42 -8.70
CA ALA A 83 -8.40 22.10 -7.30
C ALA A 83 -7.92 20.65 -7.12
N VAL A 84 -8.53 19.70 -7.83
CA VAL A 84 -8.13 18.28 -7.84
C VAL A 84 -6.68 18.14 -8.29
N TYR A 85 -6.31 18.69 -9.46
CA TYR A 85 -4.95 18.62 -9.97
C TYR A 85 -3.93 19.22 -9.00
N GLY A 86 -4.23 20.39 -8.44
CA GLY A 86 -3.36 21.07 -7.48
C GLY A 86 -3.18 20.32 -6.17
N GLN A 87 -4.23 19.64 -5.68
CA GLN A 87 -4.15 18.81 -4.48
C GLN A 87 -3.15 17.65 -4.67
N PHE A 88 -3.31 16.87 -5.74
CA PHE A 88 -2.42 15.75 -6.03
C PHE A 88 -0.99 16.22 -6.30
N TYR A 89 -0.80 17.30 -7.05
CA TYR A 89 0.53 17.83 -7.33
C TYR A 89 1.26 18.26 -6.05
N ASN A 90 0.59 19.00 -5.15
CA ASN A 90 1.19 19.45 -3.90
C ASN A 90 1.54 18.31 -2.94
N LEU A 91 0.80 17.20 -3.02
CA LEU A 91 1.08 16.00 -2.27
C LEU A 91 2.28 15.25 -2.85
N LEU A 92 2.27 15.00 -4.16
CA LEU A 92 3.15 14.01 -4.78
C LEU A 92 4.48 14.57 -5.32
N GLU A 93 4.58 15.86 -5.59
CA GLU A 93 5.77 16.48 -6.16
C GLU A 93 6.52 17.35 -5.16
N THR A 94 7.85 17.34 -5.26
CA THR A 94 8.76 18.04 -4.34
C THR A 94 8.69 19.56 -4.51
N ASP A 95 8.59 20.04 -5.76
CA ASP A 95 8.58 21.45 -6.08
C ASP A 95 7.16 21.97 -6.32
N ARG A 96 6.51 22.35 -5.23
CA ARG A 96 5.16 22.93 -5.23
C ARG A 96 5.07 24.29 -5.90
N THR A 97 6.19 24.93 -6.23
CA THR A 97 6.18 26.26 -6.85
C THR A 97 5.95 26.20 -8.36
N LYS A 98 6.29 25.07 -9.00
CA LYS A 98 6.11 24.85 -10.45
C LYS A 98 4.67 25.00 -10.92
N ILE A 99 3.71 24.55 -10.13
CA ILE A 99 2.29 24.66 -10.48
C ILE A 99 1.81 26.12 -10.56
N LYS A 100 2.44 27.04 -9.82
CA LYS A 100 2.15 28.49 -9.90
C LYS A 100 2.61 29.10 -11.22
N ASN A 101 3.61 28.50 -11.85
CA ASN A 101 4.12 28.87 -13.17
C ASN A 101 3.50 28.02 -14.30
N ASN A 102 2.33 27.42 -14.05
CA ASN A 102 1.61 26.57 -15.01
C ASN A 102 2.45 25.37 -15.51
N THR A 103 3.41 24.92 -14.69
CA THR A 103 4.20 23.71 -14.93
C THR A 103 3.70 22.61 -13.99
N GLY A 104 3.07 21.60 -14.57
CA GLY A 104 2.47 20.47 -13.87
C GLY A 104 3.39 19.25 -13.74
N PHE A 105 2.78 18.07 -13.69
CA PHE A 105 3.50 16.80 -13.79
C PHE A 105 4.26 16.76 -15.11
N ILE A 106 5.53 16.36 -15.08
CA ILE A 106 6.30 16.09 -16.29
C ILE A 106 6.21 14.60 -16.55
N ILE A 107 5.54 14.24 -17.65
CA ILE A 107 5.30 12.86 -18.07
C ILE A 107 5.73 12.74 -19.52
N ASN A 108 6.57 11.76 -19.84
CA ASN A 108 7.12 11.56 -21.19
C ASN A 108 7.76 12.82 -21.79
N ASN A 109 8.60 13.51 -21.00
CA ASN A 109 9.29 14.75 -21.37
C ASN A 109 8.38 15.95 -21.70
N ALA A 110 7.10 15.91 -21.33
CA ALA A 110 6.16 17.00 -21.54
C ALA A 110 5.38 17.32 -20.27
N THR A 111 4.92 18.56 -20.15
CA THR A 111 3.99 18.95 -19.08
C THR A 111 2.63 18.34 -19.36
N ALA A 112 2.18 17.40 -18.51
CA ALA A 112 0.83 16.86 -18.55
C ALA A 112 -0.15 17.90 -17.99
N SER A 113 -0.81 18.64 -18.88
CA SER A 113 -1.77 19.69 -18.50
C SER A 113 -2.99 19.14 -17.78
N ASP A 114 -3.32 17.88 -18.04
CA ASP A 114 -4.34 17.09 -17.38
C ASP A 114 -3.85 15.69 -17.04
N ALA A 115 -4.47 15.14 -16.00
CA ALA A 115 -4.14 13.83 -15.49
C ALA A 115 -5.37 13.12 -14.92
N TYR A 116 -5.37 11.81 -15.07
CA TYR A 116 -6.23 10.88 -14.35
C TYR A 116 -5.51 10.37 -13.12
N PHE A 117 -6.23 10.29 -12.01
CA PHE A 117 -5.69 9.85 -10.73
C PHE A 117 -6.43 8.59 -10.29
N LEU A 118 -5.68 7.55 -9.95
CA LEU A 118 -6.20 6.36 -9.27
C LEU A 118 -5.58 6.32 -7.88
N VAL A 119 -6.42 6.31 -6.87
CA VAL A 119 -6.04 6.24 -5.47
C VAL A 119 -6.51 4.90 -4.94
N ALA A 120 -5.58 4.07 -4.48
CA ALA A 120 -5.92 2.84 -3.78
C ALA A 120 -6.42 3.16 -2.36
N GLU A 121 -7.38 2.40 -1.86
CA GLU A 121 -7.87 2.56 -0.50
C GLU A 121 -6.83 2.10 0.53
N ARG A 122 -6.52 2.98 1.49
CA ARG A 122 -5.47 2.73 2.49
C ARG A 122 -5.77 1.53 3.37
N LEU A 123 -7.05 1.29 3.65
CA LEU A 123 -7.48 0.14 4.42
C LEU A 123 -7.13 -1.20 3.74
N GLN A 124 -7.01 -1.22 2.40
CA GLN A 124 -6.71 -2.42 1.62
C GLN A 124 -5.20 -2.59 1.36
N MET A 125 -4.45 -1.50 1.19
CA MET A 125 -3.01 -1.58 0.92
C MET A 125 -2.15 -1.87 2.16
N LYS A 126 -2.74 -1.83 3.36
CA LYS A 126 -2.06 -1.86 4.67
C LYS A 126 -0.98 -0.77 4.81
N ASP A 127 0.24 -1.03 4.35
CA ASP A 127 1.38 -0.10 4.39
C ASP A 127 1.61 0.57 3.03
N ARG A 128 1.92 -0.22 1.99
CA ARG A 128 2.13 0.27 0.62
C ARG A 128 1.69 -0.70 -0.47
N LEU A 129 1.60 -0.22 -1.71
CA LEU A 129 1.44 -1.08 -2.88
C LEU A 129 2.78 -1.70 -3.30
N ASN A 130 2.76 -2.95 -3.76
CA ASN A 130 3.96 -3.69 -4.15
C ASN A 130 4.42 -3.33 -5.58
N PRO A 131 5.58 -2.67 -5.76
CA PRO A 131 6.12 -2.35 -7.09
C PRO A 131 6.47 -3.59 -7.91
N GLY A 132 6.29 -3.53 -9.22
CA GLY A 132 6.70 -4.57 -10.14
C GLY A 132 5.79 -5.81 -10.13
N THR A 133 4.64 -5.74 -9.46
CA THR A 133 3.67 -6.86 -9.39
C THR A 133 2.31 -6.51 -9.97
N TRP A 134 1.99 -5.22 -10.11
CA TRP A 134 0.67 -4.79 -10.51
C TRP A 134 0.48 -4.71 -12.02
N THR A 135 -0.77 -4.82 -12.45
CA THR A 135 -1.19 -4.59 -13.84
C THR A 135 -2.53 -3.87 -13.83
N LEU A 136 -2.58 -2.70 -14.45
CA LEU A 136 -3.80 -1.94 -14.68
C LEU A 136 -4.21 -2.14 -16.14
N THR A 137 -5.29 -2.87 -16.34
CA THR A 137 -5.87 -3.11 -17.65
C THR A 137 -7.04 -2.16 -17.83
N LEU A 138 -6.97 -1.32 -18.86
CA LEU A 138 -8.00 -0.36 -19.21
C LEU A 138 -8.53 -0.68 -20.61
N SER A 139 -9.85 -0.61 -20.78
CA SER A 139 -10.48 -0.90 -22.05
C SER A 139 -11.23 0.32 -22.58
N GLY A 140 -11.06 0.60 -23.86
CA GLY A 140 -11.78 1.64 -24.59
C GLY A 140 -12.11 1.15 -25.99
N SER A 141 -12.84 1.94 -26.78
CA SER A 141 -13.13 1.55 -28.16
C SER A 141 -13.33 2.76 -29.07
N SER A 142 -12.71 2.73 -30.25
CA SER A 142 -13.02 3.64 -31.36
C SER A 142 -14.16 3.13 -32.24
N THR A 143 -14.51 1.84 -32.14
CA THR A 143 -15.40 1.13 -33.07
C THR A 143 -16.38 0.25 -32.31
N PRO A 144 -17.70 0.46 -32.41
CA PRO A 144 -18.70 -0.36 -31.72
C PRO A 144 -18.47 -1.86 -31.93
N GLY A 145 -18.44 -2.63 -30.83
CA GLY A 145 -18.23 -4.08 -30.87
C GLY A 145 -16.76 -4.55 -30.94
N SER A 146 -15.78 -3.64 -31.03
CA SER A 146 -14.34 -3.96 -31.01
C SER A 146 -13.67 -3.21 -29.86
N GLY A 147 -13.33 -3.91 -28.77
CA GLY A 147 -12.59 -3.33 -27.65
C GLY A 147 -11.09 -3.25 -27.94
N SER A 148 -10.49 -2.12 -27.58
CA SER A 148 -9.03 -1.96 -27.47
C SER A 148 -8.66 -1.98 -25.99
N THR A 149 -7.54 -2.60 -25.67
CA THR A 149 -7.06 -2.76 -24.30
C THR A 149 -5.66 -2.18 -24.16
N LEU A 150 -5.44 -1.44 -23.08
CA LEU A 150 -4.15 -0.94 -22.65
C LEU A 150 -3.78 -1.60 -21.33
N ASN A 151 -2.62 -2.25 -21.28
CA ASN A 151 -2.07 -2.84 -20.07
C ASN A 151 -0.92 -1.98 -19.57
N LEU A 152 -1.07 -1.44 -18.37
CA LEU A 152 -0.07 -0.60 -17.72
C LEU A 152 0.54 -1.33 -16.54
N THR A 153 1.83 -1.08 -16.32
CA THR A 153 2.61 -1.56 -15.18
C THR A 153 3.68 -0.53 -14.84
N ASP A 154 4.40 -0.69 -13.74
CA ASP A 154 5.53 0.16 -13.39
C ASP A 154 6.86 -0.43 -13.89
N ASN A 155 7.90 0.40 -13.91
CA ASN A 155 9.24 0.03 -14.34
C ASN A 155 10.24 -0.33 -13.22
N SER A 156 9.77 -0.63 -11.99
CA SER A 156 10.65 -0.90 -10.82
C SER A 156 11.58 -2.11 -10.99
N LYS A 157 11.27 -3.04 -11.89
CA LYS A 157 12.15 -4.19 -12.19
C LYS A 157 13.35 -3.83 -13.08
N THR A 158 13.29 -2.70 -13.77
CA THR A 158 14.30 -2.31 -14.77
C THR A 158 14.99 -0.99 -14.45
N THR A 159 14.39 -0.17 -13.59
CA THR A 159 14.86 1.18 -13.30
C THR A 159 14.75 1.46 -11.80
N ASP A 160 15.77 2.12 -11.25
CA ASP A 160 15.77 2.58 -9.86
C ASP A 160 14.69 3.64 -9.61
N ALA A 161 14.18 3.67 -8.39
CA ALA A 161 13.19 4.66 -7.97
C ALA A 161 13.73 6.09 -8.04
N THR A 162 12.85 7.04 -8.38
CA THR A 162 13.09 8.47 -8.14
C THR A 162 12.51 8.88 -6.79
N ALA A 163 13.21 9.75 -6.05
CA ALA A 163 12.69 10.26 -4.78
C ALA A 163 11.52 11.25 -4.97
N ALA A 164 10.47 11.06 -4.18
CA ALA A 164 9.31 11.94 -4.05
C ALA A 164 9.04 12.25 -2.56
N PRO A 165 8.22 13.26 -2.22
CA PRO A 165 7.97 13.64 -0.82
C PRO A 165 7.41 12.51 0.05
N PHE A 166 6.69 11.56 -0.56
CA PHE A 166 6.08 10.41 0.11
C PHE A 166 6.83 9.10 -0.11
N GLY A 167 8.09 9.14 -0.56
CA GLY A 167 8.92 7.96 -0.74
C GLY A 167 9.32 7.76 -2.20
N GLU A 168 9.17 6.53 -2.70
CA GLU A 168 9.63 6.18 -4.05
C GLU A 168 8.61 6.55 -5.14
N ARG A 169 9.12 6.88 -6.34
CA ARG A 169 8.32 7.11 -7.54
C ARG A 169 8.88 6.31 -8.71
N TYR A 170 7.99 5.61 -9.40
CA TYR A 170 8.28 4.85 -10.61
C TYR A 170 7.50 5.38 -11.81
N SER A 171 8.00 5.11 -13.01
CA SER A 171 7.30 5.45 -14.25
C SER A 171 6.27 4.36 -14.58
N ILE A 172 5.07 4.78 -14.97
CA ILE A 172 4.04 3.89 -15.50
C ILE A 172 4.25 3.74 -17.00
N GLN A 173 4.34 2.50 -17.46
CA GLN A 173 4.65 2.13 -18.84
C GLN A 173 3.74 0.98 -19.28
N VAL A 174 3.77 0.63 -20.56
CA VAL A 174 2.95 -0.49 -21.07
C VAL A 174 3.61 -1.80 -20.70
N GLY A 175 2.86 -2.72 -20.11
CA GLY A 175 3.38 -4.00 -19.69
C GLY A 175 2.46 -4.75 -18.74
N THR A 176 3.00 -5.78 -18.08
CA THR A 176 2.24 -6.63 -17.14
C THR A 176 3.15 -7.11 -16.03
N ALA A 177 2.73 -6.95 -14.78
CA ALA A 177 3.43 -7.42 -13.58
C ALA A 177 4.93 -7.05 -13.57
N GLY A 178 5.23 -5.78 -13.82
CA GLY A 178 6.57 -5.20 -13.87
C GLY A 178 7.39 -5.55 -15.12
N ALA A 179 6.86 -6.36 -16.04
CA ALA A 179 7.48 -6.62 -17.34
C ALA A 179 7.03 -5.56 -18.34
N VAL A 180 7.90 -4.58 -18.59
CA VAL A 180 7.66 -3.48 -19.55
C VAL A 180 7.86 -3.99 -20.98
N THR A 181 6.90 -3.67 -21.85
CA THR A 181 6.96 -3.98 -23.30
C THR A 181 7.11 -2.75 -24.18
N ASP A 182 6.70 -1.57 -23.70
CA ASP A 182 6.91 -0.29 -24.35
C ASP A 182 7.27 0.75 -23.28
N THR A 183 8.41 1.41 -23.48
CA THR A 183 9.03 2.35 -22.55
C THR A 183 8.38 3.74 -22.56
N THR A 184 7.37 3.96 -23.41
CA THR A 184 6.59 5.20 -23.41
C THR A 184 5.97 5.41 -22.04
N GLU A 185 6.36 6.50 -21.40
CA GLU A 185 5.87 6.86 -20.08
C GLU A 185 4.43 7.38 -20.17
N HIS A 186 3.51 6.69 -19.50
CA HIS A 186 2.10 7.04 -19.42
C HIS A 186 1.76 7.79 -18.12
N GLY A 187 2.66 7.76 -17.13
CA GLY A 187 2.37 8.31 -15.82
C GLY A 187 3.43 8.06 -14.75
N HIS A 188 3.09 8.40 -13.52
CA HIS A 188 3.89 8.16 -12.31
C HIS A 188 3.13 7.28 -11.31
N PHE A 189 3.84 6.33 -10.72
CA PHE A 189 3.36 5.45 -9.66
C PHE A 189 4.07 5.78 -8.35
N TYR A 190 3.29 6.04 -7.30
CA TYR A 190 3.74 6.35 -5.96
C TYR A 190 3.27 5.23 -5.02
N PRO A 191 4.10 4.19 -4.77
CA PRO A 191 3.68 2.97 -4.07
C PRO A 191 3.26 3.23 -2.62
N ASP A 192 4.02 4.08 -1.91
CA ASP A 192 3.82 4.40 -0.49
C ASP A 192 2.59 5.29 -0.27
N ALA A 193 2.26 6.14 -1.24
CA ALA A 193 1.03 6.93 -1.22
C ALA A 193 -0.19 6.13 -1.74
N GLY A 194 0.05 5.02 -2.44
CA GLY A 194 -0.98 4.26 -3.12
C GLY A 194 -1.67 5.03 -4.27
N ILE A 195 -0.94 5.93 -4.94
CA ILE A 195 -1.49 6.81 -5.98
C ILE A 195 -0.80 6.56 -7.32
N MET A 196 -1.59 6.47 -8.38
CA MET A 196 -1.15 6.47 -9.77
C MET A 196 -1.64 7.74 -10.45
N VAL A 197 -0.72 8.45 -11.11
CA VAL A 197 -0.98 9.64 -11.91
C VAL A 197 -0.78 9.27 -13.38
N LEU A 198 -1.82 9.34 -14.20
CA LEU A 198 -1.77 9.00 -15.62
C LEU A 198 -1.96 10.28 -16.45
N SER A 199 -1.09 10.54 -17.42
CA SER A 199 -1.25 11.68 -18.34
C SER A 199 -2.46 11.46 -19.24
N ALA A 200 -3.38 12.43 -19.32
CA ALA A 200 -4.54 12.28 -20.21
C ALA A 200 -4.13 12.27 -21.69
N ASP A 201 -3.07 12.99 -22.07
CA ASP A 201 -2.51 12.95 -23.43
C ASP A 201 -2.04 11.54 -23.81
N GLN A 202 -1.29 10.87 -22.93
CA GLN A 202 -0.80 9.50 -23.19
C GLN A 202 -1.94 8.47 -23.13
N MET A 203 -2.91 8.67 -22.25
CA MET A 203 -4.09 7.81 -22.17
C MET A 203 -4.98 7.96 -23.42
N SER A 204 -5.17 9.18 -23.92
CA SER A 204 -5.96 9.46 -25.11
C SER A 204 -5.27 9.06 -26.41
N SER A 205 -3.93 9.08 -26.49
CA SER A 205 -3.20 8.55 -27.65
C SER A 205 -3.35 7.03 -27.76
N SER A 206 -3.27 6.32 -26.63
CA SER A 206 -3.39 4.86 -26.57
C SER A 206 -4.85 4.38 -26.69
N LEU A 207 -5.80 5.11 -26.11
CA LEU A 207 -7.22 4.77 -26.08
C LEU A 207 -8.08 6.02 -26.40
N PRO A 208 -8.07 6.56 -27.63
CA PRO A 208 -8.74 7.81 -27.95
C PRO A 208 -10.27 7.72 -27.82
N GLY A 209 -10.83 6.54 -28.04
CA GLY A 209 -12.27 6.36 -28.13
C GLY A 209 -12.84 6.95 -29.42
N LYS A 210 -14.16 6.94 -29.55
CA LYS A 210 -14.84 7.52 -30.72
C LYS A 210 -15.17 8.99 -30.47
N VAL A 211 -14.80 9.86 -31.40
CA VAL A 211 -14.95 11.33 -31.31
C VAL A 211 -16.39 11.77 -30.97
N ALA A 212 -17.40 11.07 -31.51
CA ALA A 212 -18.81 11.36 -31.26
C ALA A 212 -19.26 11.07 -29.81
N PHE A 213 -18.45 10.33 -29.03
CA PHE A 213 -18.69 9.97 -27.63
C PHE A 213 -17.65 10.62 -26.71
N LYS A 214 -17.20 11.82 -27.08
CA LYS A 214 -16.32 12.64 -26.25
C LYS A 214 -17.01 13.10 -24.96
N GLU A 215 -18.33 13.21 -24.96
CA GLU A 215 -19.13 13.54 -23.76
C GLU A 215 -19.38 12.29 -22.92
N ALA A 216 -19.14 12.37 -21.62
CA ALA A 216 -19.36 11.25 -20.71
C ALA A 216 -20.85 11.05 -20.37
N ALA A 217 -21.66 12.12 -20.41
CA ALA A 217 -23.06 12.09 -19.97
C ALA A 217 -24.10 11.67 -21.04
N ILE A 218 -23.74 11.55 -22.33
CA ILE A 218 -24.70 11.23 -23.42
C ILE A 218 -24.79 9.73 -23.75
N ALA A 219 -24.83 8.84 -22.75
CA ALA A 219 -25.21 7.46 -23.03
C ALA A 219 -26.08 6.85 -21.92
N PRO A 220 -27.40 6.69 -22.14
CA PRO A 220 -28.23 5.83 -21.33
C PRO A 220 -27.90 4.37 -21.68
N ALA A 221 -26.78 3.86 -21.16
CA ALA A 221 -26.50 2.43 -20.97
C ALA A 221 -25.12 2.28 -20.35
N LEU A 222 -25.08 2.02 -19.05
CA LEU A 222 -23.94 1.50 -18.27
C LEU A 222 -23.45 0.10 -18.74
N ALA A 223 -23.63 -0.27 -20.01
CA ALA A 223 -23.30 -1.62 -20.49
C ALA A 223 -22.57 -1.66 -21.85
N THR A 224 -22.88 -0.78 -22.81
CA THR A 224 -22.62 -1.17 -24.21
C THR A 224 -21.44 -0.48 -24.90
N GLN A 225 -20.96 0.68 -24.44
CA GLN A 225 -19.93 1.44 -25.17
C GLN A 225 -18.79 1.88 -24.25
N GLY A 226 -17.56 1.49 -24.59
CA GLY A 226 -16.36 1.94 -23.87
C GLY A 226 -15.95 3.29 -24.43
N ASN A 227 -16.10 4.35 -23.64
CA ASN A 227 -15.63 5.67 -24.02
C ASN A 227 -14.11 5.69 -23.79
N GLY A 228 -13.34 6.18 -24.78
CA GLY A 228 -11.90 6.31 -24.60
C GLY A 228 -11.54 7.47 -23.66
N PHE A 229 -10.25 7.75 -23.56
CA PHE A 229 -9.66 8.75 -22.67
C PHE A 229 -9.47 10.12 -23.31
N THR A 230 -10.04 10.39 -24.50
CA THR A 230 -10.04 11.77 -25.02
C THR A 230 -10.78 12.69 -24.06
N ALA A 231 -10.05 13.59 -23.41
CA ALA A 231 -10.59 14.51 -22.42
C ALA A 231 -11.51 15.56 -23.06
N ASP A 232 -12.63 15.84 -22.40
CA ASP A 232 -13.50 16.96 -22.70
C ASP A 232 -13.11 18.16 -21.84
N HIS A 233 -12.58 19.19 -22.47
CA HIS A 233 -12.09 20.40 -21.80
C HIS A 233 -13.15 21.49 -21.66
N ARG A 234 -14.35 21.28 -22.22
CA ARG A 234 -15.43 22.27 -22.11
C ARG A 234 -15.89 22.41 -20.66
N VAL A 235 -16.29 23.61 -20.30
CA VAL A 235 -16.94 23.89 -19.02
C VAL A 235 -18.40 23.44 -19.14
N ASN A 236 -18.68 22.21 -18.72
CA ASN A 236 -19.95 21.54 -18.95
C ASN A 236 -20.13 20.36 -17.97
N THR A 237 -21.34 20.21 -17.41
CA THR A 237 -21.76 19.01 -16.65
C THR A 237 -21.46 17.71 -17.40
N ALA A 238 -21.59 17.72 -18.74
CA ALA A 238 -21.43 16.53 -19.58
C ALA A 238 -19.98 16.10 -19.84
N ALA A 239 -18.99 16.91 -19.45
CA ALA A 239 -17.58 16.61 -19.68
C ALA A 239 -17.14 15.35 -18.92
N ASP A 240 -17.50 15.27 -17.62
CA ASP A 240 -17.30 14.18 -16.66
C ASP A 240 -16.19 13.17 -17.03
N ASN A 241 -14.96 13.68 -17.10
CA ASN A 241 -13.82 12.87 -17.52
C ASN A 241 -13.49 11.77 -16.52
N ALA A 242 -13.74 11.97 -15.22
CA ALA A 242 -13.52 10.96 -14.19
C ALA A 242 -14.43 9.73 -14.40
N HIS A 243 -15.66 9.93 -14.88
CA HIS A 243 -16.53 8.81 -15.24
C HIS A 243 -15.94 7.96 -16.37
N LYS A 244 -15.29 8.55 -17.38
CA LYS A 244 -14.62 7.78 -18.46
C LYS A 244 -13.60 6.80 -17.90
N PHE A 245 -12.83 7.23 -16.91
CA PHE A 245 -11.86 6.37 -16.25
C PHE A 245 -12.54 5.21 -15.51
N SER A 246 -13.66 5.48 -14.83
CA SER A 246 -14.45 4.43 -14.17
C SER A 246 -14.95 3.37 -15.15
N VAL A 247 -15.48 3.78 -16.30
CA VAL A 247 -15.97 2.87 -17.34
C VAL A 247 -14.84 2.06 -17.97
N ALA A 248 -13.69 2.69 -18.22
CA ALA A 248 -12.53 2.01 -18.80
C ALA A 248 -11.96 0.93 -17.86
N LEU A 249 -11.96 1.20 -16.54
CA LEU A 249 -11.55 0.23 -15.54
C LEU A 249 -12.59 -0.88 -15.36
N GLN A 250 -13.89 -0.56 -15.36
CA GLN A 250 -14.96 -1.56 -15.30
C GLN A 250 -14.94 -2.55 -16.47
N LYS A 251 -14.45 -2.11 -17.63
CA LYS A 251 -14.28 -2.97 -18.82
C LYS A 251 -12.91 -3.67 -18.88
N GLY A 252 -12.01 -3.33 -17.97
CA GLY A 252 -10.69 -3.91 -17.86
C GLY A 252 -10.54 -4.74 -16.59
N SER A 253 -9.37 -4.64 -15.95
CA SER A 253 -9.08 -5.35 -14.71
C SER A 253 -7.98 -4.66 -13.91
N LEU A 254 -8.00 -4.89 -12.60
CA LEU A 254 -7.02 -4.35 -11.67
C LEU A 254 -6.30 -5.51 -10.98
N THR A 255 -5.00 -5.65 -11.23
CA THR A 255 -4.13 -6.57 -10.50
C THR A 255 -3.25 -5.73 -9.59
N LEU A 256 -3.45 -5.83 -8.28
CA LEU A 256 -2.69 -5.10 -7.26
C LEU A 256 -2.33 -6.03 -6.11
N ARG A 257 -1.18 -5.78 -5.50
CA ARG A 257 -0.76 -6.43 -4.27
C ARG A 257 -0.34 -5.39 -3.26
N SER A 258 -0.69 -5.64 -2.01
CA SER A 258 -0.17 -4.89 -0.86
C SER A 258 1.15 -5.49 -0.42
N GLU A 259 1.98 -4.65 0.17
CA GLU A 259 3.24 -5.04 0.80
C GLU A 259 3.29 -4.42 2.20
N GLU A 260 3.76 -5.21 3.16
CA GLU A 260 3.96 -4.82 4.55
C GLU A 260 5.34 -5.27 4.98
N LYS A 261 6.13 -4.33 5.52
CA LYS A 261 7.41 -4.66 6.16
C LYS A 261 7.14 -4.98 7.62
N GLN A 262 7.30 -6.24 7.97
CA GLN A 262 7.20 -6.69 9.36
C GLN A 262 8.60 -6.83 9.93
N TYR A 263 8.78 -6.27 11.11
CA TYR A 263 10.03 -6.41 11.83
C TYR A 263 9.86 -7.49 12.89
N ILE A 264 10.80 -8.43 12.89
CA ILE A 264 10.84 -9.53 13.83
C ILE A 264 12.08 -9.35 14.69
N TYR A 265 11.87 -9.28 16.00
CA TYR A 265 12.94 -9.37 16.98
C TYR A 265 12.93 -10.75 17.63
N ASP A 266 14.02 -11.48 17.44
CA ASP A 266 14.30 -12.74 18.11
C ASP A 266 15.26 -12.48 19.28
N TYR A 267 14.78 -12.66 20.51
CA TYR A 267 15.56 -12.58 21.75
C TYR A 267 15.95 -13.98 22.21
N PHE A 268 17.24 -14.20 22.43
CA PHE A 268 17.78 -15.45 22.95
C PHE A 268 18.05 -15.32 24.45
N CYS A 269 17.09 -15.80 25.24
CA CYS A 269 17.24 -15.88 26.69
C CYS A 269 18.13 -17.07 27.04
N ARG A 270 19.42 -16.81 27.28
CA ARG A 270 20.41 -17.84 27.65
C ARG A 270 20.60 -17.90 29.17
N ALA A 271 20.38 -19.07 29.76
CA ALA A 271 20.76 -19.38 31.13
C ALA A 271 21.97 -20.31 31.11
N LYS A 272 23.16 -19.73 31.32
CA LYS A 272 24.44 -20.46 31.26
C LYS A 272 24.54 -21.51 32.37
N ALA A 273 25.48 -22.45 32.24
CA ALA A 273 25.71 -23.51 33.23
C ALA A 273 25.87 -23.00 34.68
N ASN A 274 26.46 -21.82 34.88
CA ASN A 274 26.67 -21.20 36.20
C ASN A 274 25.57 -20.22 36.64
N GLU A 275 24.49 -20.07 35.85
CA GLU A 275 23.41 -19.12 36.11
C GLU A 275 22.09 -19.85 36.39
N PHE A 276 21.23 -19.25 37.22
CA PHE A 276 19.84 -19.70 37.46
C PHE A 276 19.67 -21.15 37.96
N ASN A 277 20.66 -21.69 38.67
CA ASN A 277 20.64 -23.06 39.21
C ASN A 277 19.87 -23.21 40.54
N TYR A 278 19.43 -22.10 41.15
CA TYR A 278 18.71 -22.11 42.43
C TYR A 278 17.38 -21.37 42.29
N SER A 279 16.41 -21.70 43.16
CA SER A 279 15.07 -21.13 43.14
C SER A 279 14.81 -20.26 44.37
N GLN A 280 14.04 -19.18 44.19
CA GLN A 280 13.53 -18.35 45.28
C GLN A 280 12.16 -18.83 45.79
N ASN A 281 11.64 -19.94 45.28
CA ASN A 281 10.38 -20.51 45.77
C ASN A 281 10.52 -20.89 47.25
N LEU A 282 9.55 -20.50 48.08
CA LEU A 282 9.50 -20.79 49.51
C LEU A 282 9.65 -22.29 49.84
N THR A 283 9.22 -23.19 48.96
CA THR A 283 9.39 -24.64 49.15
C THR A 283 10.85 -25.10 49.07
N PHE A 284 11.73 -24.30 48.44
CA PHE A 284 13.16 -24.57 48.32
C PHE A 284 13.93 -24.28 49.62
N TRP A 285 13.38 -23.41 50.48
CA TRP A 285 14.03 -22.91 51.68
C TRP A 285 13.41 -23.50 52.95
N SER A 286 14.22 -23.60 54.01
CA SER A 286 13.88 -24.17 55.31
C SER A 286 13.95 -23.11 56.40
N GLY A 287 12.81 -22.91 57.08
CA GLY A 287 12.71 -22.22 58.36
C GLY A 287 13.21 -20.77 58.36
N SER A 288 13.45 -20.26 59.57
CA SER A 288 13.89 -18.90 59.87
C SER A 288 15.39 -18.64 59.61
N GLN A 289 16.15 -19.68 59.22
CA GLN A 289 17.59 -19.61 59.02
C GLN A 289 18.01 -19.54 57.54
N TYR A 290 17.05 -19.48 56.60
CA TYR A 290 17.31 -19.40 55.15
C TYR A 290 18.26 -20.51 54.63
N ASN A 291 18.21 -21.70 55.22
CA ASN A 291 18.97 -22.86 54.73
C ASN A 291 18.17 -23.56 53.61
N ILE A 292 18.85 -24.20 52.65
CA ILE A 292 18.17 -25.03 51.64
C ILE A 292 17.52 -26.23 52.33
N ARG A 293 16.24 -26.48 52.06
CA ARG A 293 15.44 -27.51 52.76
C ARG A 293 15.87 -28.94 52.45
N HIS A 294 16.31 -29.17 51.22
CA HIS A 294 16.64 -30.47 50.67
C HIS A 294 18.16 -30.60 50.57
N THR A 295 18.75 -31.52 51.36
CA THR A 295 20.22 -31.65 51.49
C THR A 295 20.89 -32.05 50.17
N ASP A 296 20.19 -32.79 49.33
CA ASP A 296 20.55 -33.15 47.96
C ASP A 296 20.62 -31.94 47.01
N MET A 297 19.87 -30.87 47.27
CA MET A 297 19.87 -29.65 46.45
C MET A 297 20.97 -28.64 46.83
N ILE A 298 21.79 -28.91 47.84
CA ILE A 298 22.87 -28.00 48.28
C ILE A 298 23.97 -27.93 47.20
N ASN A 299 24.47 -29.09 46.78
CA ASN A 299 25.58 -29.20 45.82
C ASN A 299 25.11 -29.51 44.39
N ASN A 300 23.91 -30.10 44.23
CA ASN A 300 23.34 -30.42 42.92
C ASN A 300 21.85 -30.05 42.88
N PRO A 301 21.52 -28.75 42.81
CA PRO A 301 20.13 -28.32 42.74
C PRO A 301 19.49 -28.80 41.42
N GLN A 302 18.26 -29.30 41.55
CA GLN A 302 17.40 -29.72 40.45
C GLN A 302 16.26 -28.72 40.31
N VAL A 303 16.49 -27.65 39.54
CA VAL A 303 15.49 -26.61 39.32
C VAL A 303 14.99 -26.66 37.88
N TYR A 304 13.80 -26.11 37.66
CA TYR A 304 13.19 -26.09 36.32
C TYR A 304 12.78 -24.69 35.95
N ILE A 305 13.05 -24.31 34.71
CA ILE A 305 12.54 -23.08 34.10
C ILE A 305 11.15 -23.39 33.55
N THR A 306 10.14 -22.64 33.99
CA THR A 306 8.74 -22.81 33.55
C THR A 306 8.22 -21.60 32.78
N GLU A 307 8.74 -20.41 33.07
CA GLU A 307 8.31 -19.15 32.49
C GLU A 307 9.52 -18.25 32.23
N VAL A 308 9.41 -17.40 31.22
CA VAL A 308 10.41 -16.39 30.87
C VAL A 308 9.71 -15.04 30.78
N GLY A 309 10.14 -14.08 31.59
CA GLY A 309 9.66 -12.70 31.55
C GLY A 309 10.65 -11.80 30.81
N LEU A 310 10.15 -11.00 29.87
CA LEU A 310 10.88 -9.89 29.26
C LEU A 310 10.56 -8.61 30.03
N PHE A 311 11.60 -7.88 30.40
CA PHE A 311 11.50 -6.63 31.14
C PHE A 311 12.13 -5.50 30.34
N ASP A 312 11.62 -4.28 30.52
CA ASP A 312 12.23 -3.08 29.98
C ASP A 312 13.44 -2.63 30.83
N ASP A 313 14.07 -1.52 30.42
CA ASP A 313 15.22 -0.94 31.14
C ASP A 313 14.86 -0.37 32.52
N THR A 314 13.57 -0.13 32.79
CA THR A 314 13.07 0.36 34.08
C THR A 314 12.66 -0.78 35.03
N GLY A 315 12.68 -2.03 34.55
CA GLY A 315 12.30 -3.23 35.29
C GLY A 315 10.81 -3.55 35.24
N GLU A 316 10.04 -2.92 34.35
CA GLU A 316 8.64 -3.22 34.08
C GLU A 316 8.52 -4.45 33.17
N LEU A 317 7.58 -5.35 33.49
CA LEU A 317 7.34 -6.57 32.73
C LEU A 317 6.63 -6.26 31.41
N MET A 318 7.32 -6.45 30.29
CA MET A 318 6.78 -6.22 28.94
C MET A 318 6.01 -7.44 28.41
N ALA A 319 6.51 -8.65 28.67
CA ALA A 319 5.90 -9.89 28.18
C ALA A 319 6.25 -11.08 29.06
N ILE A 320 5.38 -12.09 29.10
CA ILE A 320 5.62 -13.37 29.77
C ILE A 320 5.36 -14.53 28.81
N GLY A 321 6.35 -15.40 28.65
CA GLY A 321 6.24 -16.65 27.91
C GLY A 321 6.18 -17.84 28.87
N ARG A 322 5.16 -18.68 28.76
CA ARG A 322 5.08 -19.96 29.48
C ARG A 322 5.61 -21.09 28.62
N LEU A 323 6.47 -21.92 29.18
CA LEU A 323 7.00 -23.09 28.49
C LEU A 323 5.99 -24.23 28.54
N SER A 324 5.85 -24.97 27.44
CA SER A 324 4.96 -26.13 27.34
C SER A 324 5.42 -27.30 28.22
N SER A 325 6.73 -27.40 28.45
CA SER A 325 7.37 -28.35 29.37
C SER A 325 8.42 -27.63 30.18
N ALA A 326 8.50 -27.95 31.47
CA ALA A 326 9.51 -27.39 32.35
C ALA A 326 10.92 -27.88 31.93
N LEU A 327 11.86 -26.96 31.80
CA LEU A 327 13.23 -27.26 31.34
C LEU A 327 14.17 -27.38 32.54
N GLU A 328 14.78 -28.55 32.72
CA GLU A 328 15.71 -28.78 33.83
C GLU A 328 16.98 -27.91 33.70
N LYS A 329 17.36 -27.29 34.81
CA LYS A 329 18.56 -26.47 34.94
C LYS A 329 19.39 -26.92 36.13
N ASN A 330 20.66 -27.22 35.87
CA ASN A 330 21.68 -27.56 36.87
C ASN A 330 23.06 -27.06 36.38
N PHE A 331 24.12 -27.33 37.14
CA PHE A 331 25.48 -26.89 36.81
C PHE A 331 26.09 -27.54 35.56
N SER A 332 25.47 -28.61 35.04
CA SER A 332 25.90 -29.34 33.84
C SER A 332 25.04 -29.02 32.61
N SER A 333 23.92 -28.31 32.76
CA SER A 333 23.01 -27.97 31.66
C SER A 333 22.95 -26.46 31.40
N GLU A 334 22.88 -26.10 30.12
CA GLU A 334 22.56 -24.75 29.65
C GLU A 334 21.18 -24.76 29.00
N ALA A 335 20.42 -23.68 29.21
CA ALA A 335 19.09 -23.52 28.64
C ALA A 335 19.06 -22.28 27.74
N ILE A 336 18.53 -22.43 26.54
CA ILE A 336 18.33 -21.35 25.58
C ILE A 336 16.85 -21.32 25.20
N ILE A 337 16.18 -20.22 25.52
CA ILE A 337 14.80 -19.98 25.11
C ILE A 337 14.79 -18.85 24.09
N LYS A 338 14.20 -19.12 22.92
CA LYS A 338 13.99 -18.12 21.87
C LYS A 338 12.62 -17.46 22.07
N VAL A 339 12.60 -16.16 22.28
CA VAL A 339 11.38 -15.34 22.33
C VAL A 339 11.29 -14.51 21.07
N ARG A 340 10.22 -14.71 20.30
CA ARG A 340 9.97 -13.99 19.04
C ARG A 340 8.90 -12.93 19.25
N LEU A 341 9.24 -11.68 18.95
CA LEU A 341 8.29 -10.58 18.88
C LEU A 341 8.15 -10.16 17.43
N THR A 342 6.90 -10.10 16.96
CA THR A 342 6.53 -9.59 15.64
C THR A 342 5.64 -8.38 15.86
N TYR A 343 5.92 -7.28 15.16
CA TYR A 343 5.16 -6.04 15.24
C TYR A 343 5.02 -5.36 13.88
#